data_AF-A0A699WW41-F1
#
_entry.id   AF-A0A699WW41-F1
#
_cell.length_a   1.000
_cell.length_b   1.000
_cell.length_c   1.000
_cell.angle_alpha   90.00
_cell.angle_beta   90.00
_cell.angle_gamma   90.00
#
_symmetry.space_group_name_H-M   'P 1'
#
loop_
_entity.id
_entity.type
_entity.pdbx_description
1 polymer ?
#
loop_
_entity_poly.entity_id
_entity_poly.type
_entity_poly.pdbx_seq_one_letter_code
_entity_poly.pdbx_strand_id
1 'polypeptide(L)'
;FGKRGKLNPRYVGPFKVLERIGDVAYKLYLPKELSRVHNTFHVSNLKRYHADEPLVVPLDGLHFDDKLQFLEKLVEIVDREVKQLKRSRIPLVKVLWNSKRGPEFTWEREDQFQKKYPHLFA
;
A
#
# COMPACT_ATOMS: atom_id res chain seq x y z
N PHE A 1 -9.98 3.93 6.71
CA PHE A 1 -9.45 5.31 6.58
C PHE A 1 -8.44 5.57 7.69
N GLY A 2 -7.19 5.12 7.50
CA GLY A 2 -6.08 5.31 8.46
C GLY A 2 -5.11 6.38 7.98
N LYS A 3 -4.24 6.88 8.89
CA LYS A 3 -3.16 7.83 8.56
C LYS A 3 -2.35 7.29 7.38
N ARG A 4 -2.36 8.02 6.26
CA ARG A 4 -1.58 7.71 5.06
C ARG A 4 -0.10 8.02 5.34
N GLY A 5 0.78 7.03 5.15
CA GLY A 5 2.22 7.27 5.03
C GLY A 5 2.51 8.19 3.83
N LYS A 6 3.57 9.00 3.94
CA LYS A 6 3.94 10.08 2.99
C LYS A 6 4.11 9.62 1.54
N LEU A 7 4.26 8.31 1.29
CA LEU A 7 4.55 7.71 -0.02
C LEU A 7 3.47 6.75 -0.55
N ASN A 8 2.28 6.71 0.08
CA ASN A 8 1.22 5.82 -0.41
C ASN A 8 0.64 6.30 -1.76
N PRO A 9 0.47 5.39 -2.74
CA PRO A 9 -0.14 5.73 -4.02
C PRO A 9 -1.57 6.24 -3.80
N ARG A 10 -1.91 7.37 -4.44
CA ARG A 10 -3.22 8.02 -4.32
C ARG A 10 -4.31 7.30 -5.11
N TYR A 11 -3.93 6.62 -6.19
CA TYR A 11 -4.78 5.86 -7.09
C TYR A 11 -4.19 4.46 -7.29
N VAL A 12 -5.05 3.49 -7.55
CA VAL A 12 -4.67 2.09 -7.74
C VAL A 12 -5.11 1.69 -9.13
N GLY A 13 -4.18 1.21 -9.96
CA GLY A 13 -4.42 0.57 -11.25
C GLY A 13 -5.19 1.40 -12.31
N PRO A 14 -4.91 1.19 -13.60
CA PRO A 14 -5.90 1.46 -14.63
C PRO A 14 -6.95 0.35 -14.59
N PHE A 15 -8.22 0.72 -14.55
CA PHE A 15 -9.33 -0.22 -14.72
C PHE A 15 -10.07 0.08 -16.01
N LYS A 16 -10.53 -0.98 -16.69
CA LYS A 16 -11.35 -0.83 -17.89
C LYS A 16 -12.76 -0.39 -17.50
N VAL A 17 -13.28 0.62 -18.17
CA VAL A 17 -14.70 1.01 -18.03
C VAL A 17 -15.54 -0.04 -18.75
N LEU A 18 -16.48 -0.65 -18.03
CA LEU A 18 -17.48 -1.57 -18.58
C LEU A 18 -18.70 -0.79 -19.10
N GLU A 19 -19.17 0.17 -18.30
CA GLU A 19 -20.41 0.89 -18.57
C GLU A 19 -20.38 2.28 -17.94
N ARG A 20 -21.06 3.25 -18.55
CA ARG A 20 -21.33 4.56 -17.95
C ARG A 20 -22.74 4.55 -17.38
N ILE A 21 -22.87 4.78 -16.08
CA ILE A 21 -24.16 4.81 -15.37
C ILE A 21 -24.53 6.28 -15.15
N GLY A 22 -25.38 6.80 -16.04
CA GLY A 22 -25.75 8.22 -16.05
C GLY A 22 -24.55 9.14 -16.25
N ASP A 23 -24.67 10.40 -15.82
CA ASP A 23 -23.60 11.36 -16.03
C ASP A 23 -22.47 11.31 -14.99
N VAL A 24 -22.74 10.71 -13.84
CA VAL A 24 -21.94 10.87 -12.62
C VAL A 24 -21.24 9.60 -12.15
N ALA A 25 -21.50 8.44 -12.77
CA ALA A 25 -20.90 7.17 -12.35
C ALA A 25 -20.45 6.30 -13.51
N TYR A 26 -19.43 5.48 -13.24
CA TYR A 26 -18.92 4.48 -14.17
C TYR A 26 -18.79 3.14 -13.46
N LYS A 27 -19.12 2.08 -14.21
CA LYS A 27 -18.87 0.70 -13.82
C LYS A 27 -17.53 0.26 -14.37
N LEU A 28 -16.66 -0.24 -13.51
CA LEU A 28 -15.30 -0.66 -13.85
C LEU A 28 -15.19 -2.18 -13.82
N TYR A 29 -14.29 -2.71 -14.64
CA TYR A 29 -13.83 -4.08 -14.52
C TYR A 29 -12.84 -4.16 -13.36
N LEU A 30 -13.28 -4.70 -12.23
CA LEU A 30 -12.44 -4.96 -11.07
C LEU A 30 -11.92 -6.38 -11.12
N PRO A 31 -10.62 -6.60 -10.86
CA PRO A 31 -10.06 -7.94 -10.77
C PRO A 31 -10.51 -8.60 -9.45
N LYS A 32 -10.31 -9.92 -9.35
CA LYS A 32 -10.92 -10.75 -8.30
C LYS A 32 -10.47 -10.36 -6.88
N GLU A 33 -9.28 -9.78 -6.76
CA GLU A 33 -8.70 -9.25 -5.51
C GLU A 33 -9.55 -8.11 -4.93
N LEU A 34 -10.29 -7.38 -5.78
CA LEU A 34 -11.19 -6.30 -5.39
C LEU A 34 -12.67 -6.69 -5.49
N SER A 35 -12.99 -7.99 -5.49
CA SER A 35 -14.37 -8.49 -5.59
C SER A 35 -15.30 -8.00 -4.47
N ARG A 36 -14.75 -7.61 -3.32
CA ARG A 36 -15.51 -7.01 -2.20
C ARG A 36 -15.86 -5.54 -2.42
N VAL A 37 -15.20 -4.87 -3.37
CA VAL A 37 -15.45 -3.47 -3.69
C VAL A 37 -16.55 -3.40 -4.74
N HIS A 38 -17.51 -2.50 -4.55
CA HIS A 38 -18.50 -2.23 -5.58
C HIS A 38 -17.82 -1.73 -6.84
N ASN A 39 -18.18 -2.33 -7.98
CA ASN A 39 -17.58 -1.99 -9.25
C ASN A 39 -18.11 -0.68 -9.86
N THR A 40 -19.08 -0.02 -9.23
CA THR A 40 -19.59 1.29 -9.63
C THR A 40 -18.95 2.40 -8.80
N PHE A 41 -18.33 3.36 -9.47
CA PHE A 41 -17.64 4.48 -8.85
C PHE A 41 -18.17 5.81 -9.38
N HIS A 42 -18.31 6.78 -8.48
CA HIS A 42 -18.60 8.17 -8.83
C HIS A 42 -17.40 8.81 -9.55
N VAL A 43 -17.65 9.71 -10.51
CA VAL A 43 -16.61 10.37 -11.31
C VAL A 43 -15.54 11.08 -10.49
N SER A 44 -15.88 11.61 -9.32
CA SER A 44 -14.92 12.27 -8.41
C SER A 44 -13.86 11.32 -7.84
N ASN A 45 -14.15 10.02 -7.82
CA ASN A 45 -13.23 9.00 -7.30
C ASN A 45 -12.34 8.43 -8.41
N LEU A 46 -12.59 8.81 -9.66
CA LEU A 46 -11.87 8.32 -10.83
C LEU A 46 -10.91 9.40 -11.34
N LYS A 47 -9.69 8.99 -11.68
CA LYS A 47 -8.76 9.82 -12.45
C LYS A 47 -8.63 9.21 -13.83
N ARG A 48 -8.85 10.00 -14.89
CA ARG A 48 -8.63 9.54 -16.26
C ARG A 48 -7.16 9.13 -16.39
N TYR A 49 -6.94 7.89 -16.81
CA TYR A 49 -5.60 7.38 -17.04
C TYR A 49 -5.08 7.95 -18.38
N HIS A 50 -4.01 8.74 -18.30
CA HIS A 50 -3.23 9.18 -19.46
C HIS A 50 -1.94 8.35 -19.45
N ALA A 51 -1.59 7.73 -20.58
CA ALA A 51 -0.48 6.78 -20.67
C ALA A 51 0.91 7.39 -20.37
N ASP A 52 0.97 8.71 -20.12
CA ASP A 52 2.18 9.47 -19.84
C ASP A 52 2.59 9.46 -18.35
N GLU A 53 1.76 8.91 -17.44
CA GLU A 53 2.03 8.93 -15.99
C GLU A 53 2.51 7.55 -15.48
N PRO A 54 3.80 7.38 -15.10
CA PRO A 54 4.37 6.08 -14.67
C PRO A 54 3.92 5.62 -13.27
N LEU A 55 2.84 6.20 -12.73
CA LEU A 55 2.34 5.93 -11.38
C LEU A 55 1.40 4.71 -11.29
N VAL A 56 1.42 3.82 -12.29
CA VAL A 56 0.64 2.58 -12.24
C VAL A 56 1.26 1.65 -11.20
N VAL A 57 0.50 1.36 -10.14
CA VAL A 57 0.79 0.22 -9.28
C VAL A 57 0.06 -0.99 -9.89
N PRO A 58 0.77 -2.02 -10.39
CA PRO A 58 0.13 -3.22 -10.92
C PRO A 58 -0.60 -3.97 -9.80
N LEU A 59 -1.85 -4.38 -10.06
CA LEU A 59 -2.73 -5.02 -9.07
C LEU A 59 -2.28 -6.43 -8.66
N ASP A 60 -1.57 -7.16 -9.52
CA ASP A 60 -1.17 -8.56 -9.33
C ASP A 60 -0.28 -8.84 -8.09
N GLY A 61 0.04 -7.84 -7.27
CA GLY A 61 0.85 -7.98 -6.04
C GLY A 61 0.34 -7.20 -4.86
N LEU A 62 -0.87 -6.63 -4.99
CA LEU A 62 -1.48 -5.86 -3.93
C LEU A 62 -2.37 -6.81 -3.14
N HIS A 63 -1.82 -7.36 -2.06
CA HIS A 63 -2.63 -8.12 -1.12
C HIS A 63 -3.46 -7.10 -0.33
N PHE A 64 -4.77 -7.27 -0.27
CA PHE A 64 -5.65 -6.40 0.51
C PHE A 64 -6.19 -7.18 1.70
N ASP A 65 -6.17 -6.59 2.89
CA ASP A 65 -6.80 -7.21 4.07
C ASP A 65 -8.34 -7.11 4.00
N ASP A 66 -9.03 -7.69 4.97
CA ASP A 66 -10.49 -7.64 5.05
C ASP A 66 -11.09 -6.21 5.14
N LYS A 67 -10.24 -5.22 5.43
CA LYS A 67 -10.56 -3.80 5.53
C LYS A 67 -10.07 -3.01 4.31
N LEU A 68 -9.68 -3.69 3.23
CA LEU A 68 -9.16 -3.13 1.97
C LEU A 68 -7.88 -2.29 2.18
N GLN A 69 -7.09 -2.60 3.21
CA GLN A 69 -5.79 -1.98 3.43
C GLN A 69 -4.71 -2.72 2.65
N PHE A 70 -3.74 -1.96 2.14
CA PHE A 70 -2.58 -2.52 1.46
C PHE A 70 -1.75 -3.38 2.42
N LEU A 71 -1.70 -4.69 2.15
CA LEU A 71 -0.83 -5.64 2.82
C LEU A 71 0.46 -5.75 1.99
N GLU A 72 1.35 -4.80 2.24
CA GLU A 72 2.74 -4.87 1.83
C GLU A 72 3.37 -6.10 2.50
N LYS A 73 3.74 -7.12 1.72
CA LYS A 73 4.26 -8.38 2.28
C LYS A 73 5.66 -8.13 2.82
N LEU A 74 5.81 -8.18 4.12
CA LEU A 74 7.09 -8.05 4.79
C LEU A 74 7.97 -9.26 4.47
N VAL A 75 9.23 -9.00 4.11
CA VAL A 75 10.22 -10.05 3.80
C VAL A 75 11.01 -10.40 5.05
N GLU A 76 11.75 -9.43 5.58
CA GLU A 76 12.72 -9.67 6.65
C GLU A 76 13.19 -8.35 7.29
N ILE A 77 13.80 -8.45 8.47
CA ILE A 77 14.58 -7.37 9.08
C ILE A 77 16.02 -7.51 8.59
N VAL A 78 16.48 -6.53 7.80
CA VAL A 78 17.80 -6.59 7.14
C VAL A 78 18.90 -5.98 8.01
N ASP A 79 18.54 -5.05 8.88
CA ASP A 79 19.52 -4.35 9.71
C ASP A 79 18.90 -3.78 11.00
N ARG A 80 19.73 -3.46 11.98
CA ARG A 80 19.32 -2.82 13.24
C ARG A 80 20.29 -1.69 13.58
N GLU A 81 19.77 -0.51 13.87
CA GLU A 81 20.56 0.66 14.24
C GLU A 81 19.97 1.31 15.50
N VAL A 82 20.82 1.81 16.39
CA VAL A 82 20.38 2.61 17.54
C VAL A 82 20.68 4.07 17.31
N LYS A 83 19.65 4.88 17.06
CA LYS A 83 19.80 6.31 16.93
C LYS A 83 19.96 6.96 18.31
N GLN A 84 21.14 7.51 18.58
CA GLN A 84 21.39 8.29 19.79
C GLN A 84 20.91 9.74 19.60
N LEU A 85 20.05 10.18 20.50
CA LEU A 85 19.66 11.57 20.69
C LEU A 85 20.25 12.09 22.01
N LYS A 86 20.22 13.41 22.22
CA LYS A 86 20.79 14.05 23.42
C LYS A 86 20.31 13.46 24.76
N ARG A 87 19.13 12.83 24.81
CA ARG A 87 18.52 12.28 26.04
C ARG A 87 17.95 10.87 25.88
N SER A 88 18.07 10.25 24.71
CA SER A 88 17.44 8.95 24.46
C SER A 88 18.18 8.14 23.42
N ARG A 89 17.99 6.82 23.48
CA ARG A 89 18.44 5.86 22.48
C ARG A 89 17.20 5.23 21.86
N ILE A 90 17.07 5.32 20.55
CA ILE A 90 15.92 4.78 19.82
C ILE A 90 16.41 3.64 18.95
N PRO A 91 16.12 2.37 19.32
CA PRO A 91 16.38 1.23 18.45
C PRO A 91 15.44 1.28 17.23
N LEU A 92 16.04 1.18 16.05
CA LEU A 92 15.40 1.15 14.76
C LEU A 92 15.77 -0.15 14.05
N VAL A 93 14.82 -0.70 13.31
CA VAL A 93 15.02 -1.85 12.45
C VAL A 93 14.81 -1.45 11.00
N LYS A 94 15.69 -1.92 10.12
CA LYS A 94 15.54 -1.77 8.69
C LYS A 94 14.71 -2.92 8.17
N VAL A 95 13.50 -2.60 7.74
CA VAL A 95 12.53 -3.58 7.27
C VAL A 95 12.59 -3.62 5.75
N LEU A 96 12.73 -4.83 5.22
CA LEU A 96 12.59 -5.10 3.80
C LEU A 96 11.14 -5.46 3.46
N TRP A 97 10.57 -4.69 2.55
CA TRP A 97 9.24 -4.88 2.02
C TRP A 97 9.30 -5.52 0.63
N ASN A 98 8.49 -6.55 0.40
CA ASN A 98 8.30 -7.14 -0.93
C ASN A 98 7.29 -6.29 -1.70
N SER A 99 7.72 -5.12 -2.14
CA SER A 99 6.94 -4.31 -3.07
C SER A 99 7.21 -4.79 -4.49
N LYS A 100 6.17 -4.79 -5.34
CA LYS A 100 6.33 -5.06 -6.77
C LYS A 100 7.22 -4.04 -7.49
N ARG A 101 7.49 -2.90 -6.86
CA ARG A 101 8.41 -1.87 -7.35
C ARG A 101 9.89 -2.16 -7.04
N GLY A 102 10.16 -3.27 -6.36
CA GLY A 102 11.47 -3.68 -5.89
C GLY A 102 11.53 -3.74 -4.37
N PRO A 103 12.65 -4.24 -3.81
CA PRO A 103 12.89 -4.23 -2.38
C PRO A 103 12.85 -2.78 -1.86
N GLU A 104 11.80 -2.44 -1.11
CA GLU A 104 11.69 -1.15 -0.43
C GLU A 104 12.20 -1.30 1.00
N PHE A 105 12.98 -0.32 1.47
CA PHE A 105 13.54 -0.33 2.81
C PHE A 105 12.98 0.83 3.61
N THR A 106 12.38 0.54 4.76
CA THR A 106 12.01 1.58 5.73
C THR A 106 12.68 1.33 7.08
N TRP A 107 12.98 2.42 7.79
CA TRP A 107 13.44 2.36 9.17
C TRP A 107 12.26 2.52 10.10
N GLU A 108 11.95 1.46 10.84
CA GLU A 108 10.84 1.43 11.78
C GLU A 108 11.35 1.32 13.21
N ARG A 109 10.57 1.81 14.18
CA ARG A 109 10.91 1.68 15.60
C ARG A 109 10.74 0.25 16.07
N GLU A 110 11.79 -0.33 16.64
CA GLU A 110 11.83 -1.75 17.04
C GLU A 110 10.71 -2.11 18.01
N ASP A 111 10.43 -1.27 19.01
CA ASP A 111 9.43 -1.52 20.05
C ASP A 111 7.99 -1.57 19.50
N GLN A 112 7.69 -0.78 18.48
CA GLN A 112 6.38 -0.81 17.82
C GLN A 112 6.30 -1.96 16.82
N PHE A 113 7.41 -2.23 16.14
CA PHE A 113 7.48 -3.26 15.13
C PHE A 113 7.38 -4.66 15.73
N GLN A 114 8.06 -4.91 16.85
CA GLN A 114 8.02 -6.16 17.58
C GLN A 114 6.61 -6.49 18.10
N LYS A 115 5.83 -5.49 18.51
CA LYS A 115 4.43 -5.70 18.91
C LYS A 115 3.53 -6.13 17.76
N LYS A 116 3.79 -5.59 16.56
CA LYS A 116 2.98 -5.86 15.36
C LYS A 116 3.39 -7.17 14.68
N TYR A 117 4.67 -7.52 14.73
CA TYR A 117 5.24 -8.70 14.08
C TYR A 117 6.24 -9.43 15.00
N PRO A 118 5.76 -10.06 16.09
CA PRO A 118 6.65 -10.69 17.07
C PRO A 118 7.44 -11.87 16.50
N HIS A 119 6.91 -12.55 15.47
CA HIS A 119 7.55 -13.69 14.81
C HIS A 119 8.85 -13.35 14.07
N LEU A 120 9.13 -12.07 13.81
CA LEU A 120 10.36 -11.62 13.13
C LEU A 120 11.53 -11.38 14.10
N PHE A 121 11.27 -11.40 15.40
CA PHE A 121 12.23 -11.06 16.45
C PHE A 121 12.57 -12.27 17.34
N ALA A 122 12.22 -13.49 16.90
CA ALA A 122 12.54 -14.73 17.59
C ALA A 122 14.03 -15.06 17.54
#